data_AF-W5SA60-F1
#
_entry.id   AF-W5SA60-F1
#
_cell.length_a   1.000
_cell.length_b   1.000
_cell.length_c   1.000
_cell.angle_alpha   90.00
_cell.angle_beta   90.00
_cell.angle_gamma   90.00
#
_symmetry.space_group_name_H-M   'P 1'
#
loop_
_entity.id
_entity.type
_entity.pdbx_description
1 polymer ?
#
loop_
_entity_poly.entity_id
_entity_poly.type
_entity_poly.pdbx_seq_one_letter_code
_entity_poly.pdbx_strand_id
1 'polypeptide(L)'
;MKMRFMLCMLLSLISCGPGKIMQAMAVTKTEVILRDAAYSKLSDKVTEYRMALSDAELKFKKAAYQFNIPFFKVSSVFDNEDGDAQDGIYASLGYDFNIIKKLEMLFSKLDLQDPPTDNEDTAVAIKLLDLLKDATDSVKVILNEHLSESRLTKIIASKGEGVITKINFLLDEVMRIRYDVTLKIIKEIERVQAKMNNDPDVLDKLSNIFAESGEIKHSVNFINNVASQIESLTRPFA
;
A
#
# COMPACT_ATOMS: atom_id res chain seq x y z
N MET A 1 -30.87 -48.01 -36.89
CA MET A 1 -29.89 -47.69 -35.84
C MET A 1 -29.80 -46.18 -35.51
N LYS A 2 -29.87 -45.27 -36.50
CA LYS A 2 -29.81 -43.81 -36.27
C LYS A 2 -30.96 -43.21 -35.44
N MET A 3 -32.17 -43.78 -35.50
CA MET A 3 -33.35 -43.23 -34.81
C MET A 3 -33.35 -43.46 -33.28
N ARG A 4 -32.68 -44.52 -32.79
CA ARG A 4 -32.54 -44.78 -31.34
C ARG A 4 -31.50 -43.88 -30.67
N PHE A 5 -30.51 -43.40 -31.41
CA PHE A 5 -29.44 -42.54 -30.89
C PHE A 5 -29.91 -41.08 -30.71
N MET A 6 -30.73 -40.56 -31.64
CA MET A 6 -31.36 -39.24 -31.50
C MET A 6 -32.36 -39.19 -30.34
N LEU A 7 -33.12 -40.27 -30.11
CA LEU A 7 -34.07 -40.33 -28.99
C LEU A 7 -33.36 -40.32 -27.63
N CYS A 8 -32.18 -40.95 -27.52
CA CYS A 8 -31.39 -40.93 -26.29
C CYS A 8 -30.77 -39.55 -25.99
N MET A 9 -30.33 -38.81 -27.02
CA MET A 9 -29.84 -37.43 -26.86
C MET A 9 -30.96 -36.45 -26.45
N LEU A 10 -32.16 -36.61 -27.00
CA LEU A 10 -33.33 -35.82 -26.59
C LEU A 10 -33.81 -36.18 -25.17
N LEU A 11 -33.74 -37.45 -24.78
CA LEU A 11 -34.08 -37.88 -23.42
C LEU A 11 -33.04 -37.45 -22.37
N SER A 12 -31.75 -37.32 -22.74
CA SER A 12 -30.73 -36.78 -21.82
C SER A 12 -30.90 -35.28 -21.55
N LEU A 13 -31.49 -34.52 -22.48
CA LEU A 13 -31.84 -33.10 -22.25
C LEU A 13 -33.09 -32.94 -21.37
N ILE A 14 -33.99 -33.93 -21.36
CA ILE A 14 -35.21 -33.94 -20.52
C ILE A 14 -34.93 -34.49 -19.11
N SER A 15 -33.82 -35.22 -18.92
CA SER A 15 -33.41 -35.76 -17.60
C SER A 15 -32.87 -34.69 -16.65
N CYS A 16 -32.47 -33.52 -17.15
CA CYS A 16 -32.18 -32.37 -16.31
C CYS A 16 -33.49 -31.62 -16.03
N GLY A 17 -34.21 -32.04 -15.00
CA GLY A 17 -35.53 -31.51 -14.68
C GLY A 17 -35.52 -29.97 -14.53
N PRO A 18 -36.62 -29.28 -14.88
CA PRO A 18 -36.73 -27.82 -14.85
C PRO A 18 -36.37 -27.20 -13.48
N GLY A 19 -36.54 -27.95 -12.39
CA GLY A 19 -36.10 -27.56 -11.05
C GLY A 19 -34.57 -27.43 -10.90
N LYS A 20 -33.76 -28.27 -11.57
CA LYS A 20 -32.29 -28.16 -11.55
C LYS A 20 -31.79 -26.96 -12.34
N ILE A 21 -32.46 -26.62 -13.44
CA ILE A 21 -32.13 -25.44 -14.26
C ILE A 21 -32.52 -24.15 -13.53
N MET A 22 -33.71 -24.08 -12.93
CA MET A 22 -34.12 -22.93 -12.10
C MET A 22 -33.22 -22.76 -10.88
N GLN A 23 -32.81 -23.85 -10.23
CA GLN A 23 -31.89 -23.79 -9.10
C GLN A 23 -30.50 -23.33 -9.53
N ALA A 24 -29.97 -23.83 -10.65
CA ALA A 24 -28.70 -23.35 -11.22
C ALA A 24 -28.77 -21.87 -11.64
N MET A 25 -29.87 -21.42 -12.24
CA MET A 25 -30.09 -20.01 -12.60
C MET A 25 -30.26 -19.09 -11.38
N ALA A 26 -30.89 -19.58 -10.31
CA ALA A 26 -31.03 -18.84 -9.07
C ALA A 26 -29.67 -18.70 -8.36
N VAL A 27 -28.87 -19.79 -8.33
CA VAL A 27 -27.51 -19.79 -7.78
C VAL A 27 -26.62 -18.81 -8.55
N THR A 28 -26.64 -18.81 -9.88
CA THR A 28 -25.85 -17.85 -10.68
C THR A 28 -26.32 -16.41 -10.53
N LYS A 29 -27.63 -16.17 -10.38
CA LYS A 29 -28.15 -14.83 -10.10
C LYS A 29 -27.71 -14.32 -8.73
N THR A 30 -27.74 -15.17 -7.70
CA THR A 30 -27.26 -14.82 -6.35
C THR A 30 -25.75 -14.56 -6.35
N GLU A 31 -24.97 -15.39 -7.04
CA GLU A 31 -23.52 -15.19 -7.19
C GLU A 31 -23.17 -13.85 -7.85
N VAL A 32 -23.89 -13.48 -8.92
CA VAL A 32 -23.72 -12.18 -9.58
C VAL A 32 -24.05 -11.03 -8.63
N ILE A 33 -25.18 -11.10 -7.91
CA ILE A 33 -25.57 -10.05 -6.95
C ILE A 33 -24.53 -9.88 -5.85
N LEU A 34 -24.04 -10.97 -5.26
CA LEU A 34 -23.05 -10.90 -4.19
C LEU A 34 -21.69 -10.39 -4.69
N ARG A 35 -21.27 -10.82 -5.89
CA ARG A 35 -20.05 -10.33 -6.54
C ARG A 35 -20.13 -8.83 -6.81
N ASP A 36 -21.25 -8.36 -7.37
CA ASP A 36 -21.45 -6.95 -7.71
C ASP A 36 -21.45 -6.09 -6.43
N ALA A 37 -22.10 -6.56 -5.36
CA ALA A 37 -22.07 -5.89 -4.05
C ALA A 37 -20.65 -5.83 -3.45
N ALA A 38 -19.89 -6.94 -3.50
CA ALA A 38 -18.50 -6.97 -3.04
C ALA A 38 -17.61 -6.03 -3.87
N TYR A 39 -17.87 -5.93 -5.18
CA TYR A 39 -17.15 -5.02 -6.07
C TYR A 39 -17.47 -3.57 -5.81
N SER A 40 -18.75 -3.20 -5.65
CA SER A 40 -19.13 -1.83 -5.28
C SER A 40 -18.40 -1.40 -4.01
N LYS A 41 -18.40 -2.26 -2.98
CA LYS A 41 -17.65 -1.99 -1.75
C LYS A 41 -16.15 -1.78 -1.97
N LEU A 42 -15.52 -2.61 -2.83
CA LEU A 42 -14.10 -2.46 -3.16
C LEU A 42 -13.83 -1.15 -3.88
N SER A 43 -14.65 -0.83 -4.89
CA SER A 43 -14.52 0.38 -5.71
C SER A 43 -14.68 1.64 -4.87
N ASP A 44 -15.66 1.66 -3.97
CA ASP A 44 -15.92 2.79 -3.08
C ASP A 44 -14.72 3.03 -2.15
N LYS A 45 -14.19 1.97 -1.53
CA LYS A 45 -13.00 2.06 -0.67
C LYS A 45 -11.76 2.54 -1.40
N VAL A 46 -11.49 1.99 -2.60
CA VAL A 46 -10.33 2.41 -3.40
C VAL A 46 -10.43 3.89 -3.74
N THR A 47 -11.63 4.36 -4.10
CA THR A 47 -11.90 5.77 -4.35
C THR A 47 -11.66 6.62 -3.10
N GLU A 48 -12.25 6.23 -1.97
CA GLU A 48 -12.11 6.92 -0.69
C GLU A 48 -10.64 7.06 -0.27
N TYR A 49 -9.88 5.95 -0.28
CA TYR A 49 -8.48 5.96 0.14
C TYR A 49 -7.58 6.73 -0.82
N ARG A 50 -7.81 6.66 -2.14
CA ARG A 50 -7.08 7.50 -3.10
C ARG A 50 -7.36 8.98 -2.88
N MET A 51 -8.63 9.37 -2.75
CA MET A 51 -9.01 10.75 -2.52
C MET A 51 -8.37 11.28 -1.23
N ALA A 52 -8.40 10.51 -0.15
CA ALA A 52 -7.78 10.90 1.11
C ALA A 52 -6.27 11.13 0.99
N LEU A 53 -5.55 10.26 0.27
CA LEU A 53 -4.11 10.43 0.02
C LEU A 53 -3.83 11.66 -0.86
N SER A 54 -4.53 11.79 -1.99
CA SER A 54 -4.33 12.90 -2.92
C SER A 54 -4.70 14.25 -2.31
N ASP A 55 -5.74 14.32 -1.50
CA ASP A 55 -6.12 15.55 -0.79
C ASP A 55 -5.06 15.98 0.23
N ALA A 56 -4.46 15.01 0.95
CA ALA A 56 -3.39 15.29 1.89
C ALA A 56 -2.11 15.75 1.17
N GLU A 57 -1.74 15.06 0.10
CA GLU A 57 -0.61 15.40 -0.76
C GLU A 57 -0.76 16.79 -1.36
N LEU A 58 -1.92 17.12 -1.93
CA LEU A 58 -2.17 18.41 -2.59
C LEU A 58 -2.13 19.58 -1.60
N LYS A 59 -2.60 19.37 -0.36
CA LYS A 59 -2.45 20.35 0.73
C LYS A 59 -0.98 20.54 1.10
N PHE A 60 -0.22 19.46 1.17
CA PHE A 60 1.19 19.47 1.54
C PHE A 60 2.07 20.13 0.46
N LYS A 61 1.93 19.75 -0.81
CA LYS A 61 2.74 20.24 -1.94
C LYS A 61 2.77 21.77 -2.04
N LYS A 62 1.69 22.45 -1.64
CA LYS A 62 1.63 23.92 -1.59
C LYS A 62 2.63 24.56 -0.65
N ALA A 63 3.15 23.84 0.34
CA ALA A 63 4.08 24.34 1.34
C ALA A 63 5.31 23.44 1.53
N ALA A 64 5.52 22.45 0.67
CA ALA A 64 6.67 21.55 0.70
C ALA A 64 8.03 22.27 0.59
N TYR A 65 8.06 23.43 -0.11
CA TYR A 65 9.25 24.27 -0.26
C TYR A 65 9.84 24.80 1.08
N GLN A 66 9.11 24.64 2.20
CA GLN A 66 9.53 25.08 3.53
C GLN A 66 10.50 24.12 4.22
N PHE A 67 10.68 22.92 3.65
CA PHE A 67 11.55 21.88 4.18
C PHE A 67 12.83 21.77 3.37
N ASN A 68 13.95 21.55 4.06
CA ASN A 68 15.27 21.42 3.44
C ASN A 68 15.98 20.15 3.96
N ILE A 69 15.32 19.00 3.83
CA ILE A 69 15.95 17.71 4.13
C ILE A 69 17.00 17.44 3.05
N PRO A 70 18.27 17.17 3.39
CA PRO A 70 19.36 17.07 2.42
C PRO A 70 19.38 15.70 1.71
N PHE A 71 18.30 15.35 1.00
CA PHE A 71 18.15 14.04 0.33
C PHE A 71 19.32 13.72 -0.61
N PHE A 72 19.78 14.70 -1.39
CA PHE A 72 20.92 14.58 -2.30
C PHE A 72 22.23 14.18 -1.61
N LYS A 73 22.41 14.55 -0.33
CA LYS A 73 23.57 14.16 0.48
C LYS A 73 23.49 12.75 1.04
N VAL A 74 22.31 12.14 0.98
CA VAL A 74 22.06 10.77 1.44
C VAL A 74 22.22 9.80 0.29
N SER A 75 21.47 10.01 -0.80
CA SER A 75 21.54 9.22 -2.02
C SER A 75 20.71 9.88 -3.12
N SER A 76 21.18 9.78 -4.37
CA SER A 76 20.44 10.28 -5.54
C SER A 76 19.09 9.58 -5.74
N VAL A 77 18.87 8.41 -5.14
CA VAL A 77 17.57 7.71 -5.18
C VAL A 77 16.47 8.51 -4.47
N PHE A 78 16.83 9.36 -3.50
CA PHE A 78 15.88 10.20 -2.76
C PHE A 78 15.77 11.64 -3.29
N ASP A 79 16.56 12.01 -4.29
CA ASP A 79 16.58 13.33 -4.91
C ASP A 79 16.30 13.22 -6.41
N ASN A 80 15.21 12.54 -6.75
CA ASN A 80 14.78 12.37 -8.14
C ASN A 80 13.96 13.58 -8.63
N GLU A 81 14.05 13.88 -9.93
CA GLU A 81 13.39 15.06 -10.54
C GLU A 81 11.87 15.06 -10.32
N ASP A 82 11.25 13.88 -10.32
CA ASP A 82 9.80 13.73 -10.14
C ASP A 82 9.34 13.89 -8.68
N GLY A 83 10.28 13.84 -7.71
CA GLY A 83 10.00 13.97 -6.29
C GLY A 83 9.23 12.80 -5.67
N ASP A 84 8.99 11.71 -6.40
CA ASP A 84 8.18 10.56 -5.96
C ASP A 84 8.74 9.92 -4.67
N ALA A 85 10.07 9.82 -4.57
CA ALA A 85 10.71 9.24 -3.38
C ALA A 85 10.47 10.13 -2.15
N GLN A 86 10.58 11.45 -2.32
CA GLN A 86 10.34 12.43 -1.27
C GLN A 86 8.88 12.42 -0.84
N ASP A 87 7.95 12.32 -1.79
CA ASP A 87 6.52 12.23 -1.51
C ASP A 87 6.17 10.96 -0.74
N GLY A 88 6.78 9.80 -1.05
CA GLY A 88 6.66 8.58 -0.25
C GLY A 88 7.07 8.80 1.21
N ILE A 89 8.20 9.46 1.42
CA ILE A 89 8.74 9.79 2.75
C ILE A 89 7.80 10.73 3.50
N TYR A 90 7.36 11.83 2.89
CA TYR A 90 6.44 12.78 3.53
C TYR A 90 5.07 12.14 3.85
N ALA A 91 4.56 11.30 2.95
CA ALA A 91 3.30 10.60 3.16
C ALA A 91 3.35 9.61 4.33
N SER A 92 4.51 9.00 4.58
CA SER A 92 4.72 8.09 5.71
C SER A 92 4.59 8.78 7.07
N LEU A 93 4.87 10.08 7.10
CA LEU A 93 4.72 10.98 8.25
C LEU A 93 3.35 11.65 8.29
N GLY A 94 2.41 11.17 7.47
CA GLY A 94 1.06 11.73 7.36
C GLY A 94 1.02 13.15 6.80
N TYR A 95 2.08 13.57 6.10
CA TYR A 95 2.28 14.95 5.66
C TYR A 95 2.23 15.99 6.80
N ASP A 96 2.54 15.58 8.03
CA ASP A 96 2.54 16.47 9.19
C ASP A 96 3.76 17.40 9.17
N PHE A 97 3.51 18.70 9.04
CA PHE A 97 4.54 19.74 8.95
C PHE A 97 5.47 19.75 10.16
N ASN A 98 4.93 19.57 11.36
CA ASN A 98 5.72 19.61 12.59
C ASN A 98 6.62 18.38 12.66
N ILE A 99 6.13 17.21 12.27
CA ILE A 99 6.94 15.98 12.27
C ILE A 99 8.00 16.03 11.19
N ILE A 100 7.69 16.49 9.98
CA ILE A 100 8.66 16.65 8.90
C ILE A 100 9.76 17.63 9.31
N LYS A 101 9.41 18.72 10.02
CA LYS A 101 10.42 19.63 10.55
C LYS A 101 11.32 18.98 11.60
N LYS A 102 10.78 18.12 12.46
CA LYS A 102 11.58 17.33 13.41
C LYS A 102 12.52 16.37 12.68
N LEU A 103 12.06 15.73 11.60
CA LEU A 103 12.92 14.88 10.76
C LEU A 103 14.05 15.71 10.14
N GLU A 104 13.78 16.88 9.57
CA GLU A 104 14.80 17.78 9.04
C GLU A 104 15.85 18.15 10.10
N MET A 105 15.42 18.44 11.33
CA MET A 105 16.34 18.72 12.44
C MET A 105 17.21 17.52 12.80
N LEU A 106 16.69 16.29 12.74
CA LEU A 106 17.49 15.08 12.98
C LEU A 106 18.57 14.93 11.89
N PHE A 107 18.22 15.12 10.63
CA PHE A 107 19.17 15.06 9.51
C PHE A 107 20.23 16.16 9.59
N SER A 108 19.90 17.33 10.16
CA SER A 108 20.88 18.41 10.38
C SER A 108 22.01 18.06 11.37
N LYS A 109 21.85 16.97 12.14
CA LYS A 109 22.84 16.47 13.10
C LYS A 109 23.75 15.38 12.54
N LEU A 110 23.39 14.84 11.39
CA LEU A 110 24.15 13.77 10.74
C LEU A 110 25.31 14.35 9.94
N ASP A 111 26.44 13.64 9.93
CA ASP A 111 27.59 13.99 9.09
C ASP A 111 27.36 13.58 7.62
N LEU A 112 26.46 14.32 6.94
CA LEU A 112 26.09 14.09 5.55
C LEU A 112 26.90 14.99 4.61
N GLN A 113 27.62 14.35 3.68
CA GLN A 113 28.53 15.00 2.74
C GLN A 113 27.95 15.09 1.33
N ASP A 114 28.48 16.01 0.53
CA ASP A 114 28.18 16.15 -0.90
C ASP A 114 29.50 16.14 -1.70
N PRO A 115 29.78 15.10 -2.50
CA PRO A 115 28.91 13.94 -2.78
C PRO A 115 28.71 13.02 -1.56
N PRO A 116 27.65 12.18 -1.55
CA PRO A 116 27.41 11.22 -0.48
C PRO A 116 28.63 10.32 -0.24
N THR A 117 28.97 10.09 1.02
CA THR A 117 30.10 9.27 1.45
C THR A 117 29.61 8.01 2.16
N ASP A 118 30.36 6.91 2.05
CA ASP A 118 30.07 5.68 2.77
C ASP A 118 30.51 5.79 4.24
N ASN A 119 29.72 6.54 5.02
CA ASN A 119 29.88 6.68 6.46
C ASN A 119 28.63 6.18 7.20
N GLU A 120 28.76 6.01 8.52
CA GLU A 120 27.71 5.44 9.35
C GLU A 120 26.43 6.28 9.32
N ASP A 121 26.55 7.62 9.43
CA ASP A 121 25.44 8.58 9.34
C ASP A 121 24.66 8.44 8.04
N THR A 122 25.35 8.31 6.91
CA THR A 122 24.75 8.14 5.58
C THR A 122 24.04 6.79 5.49
N ALA A 123 24.65 5.71 5.99
CA ALA A 123 24.02 4.39 6.01
C ALA A 123 22.75 4.36 6.88
N VAL A 124 22.77 5.04 8.02
CA VAL A 124 21.61 5.19 8.93
C VAL A 124 20.52 6.03 8.28
N ALA A 125 20.89 7.14 7.63
CA ALA A 125 19.97 7.98 6.88
C ALA A 125 19.28 7.21 5.75
N ILE A 126 20.03 6.43 4.95
CA ILE A 126 19.48 5.60 3.87
C ILE A 126 18.42 4.64 4.42
N LYS A 127 18.76 3.87 5.47
CA LYS A 127 17.83 2.89 6.05
C LYS A 127 16.56 3.52 6.60
N LEU A 128 16.68 4.69 7.23
CA LEU A 128 15.52 5.43 7.72
C LEU A 128 14.64 5.90 6.55
N LEU A 129 15.22 6.54 5.54
CA LEU A 129 14.46 7.03 4.39
C LEU A 129 13.79 5.90 3.60
N ASP A 130 14.48 4.76 3.43
CA ASP A 130 13.91 3.56 2.82
C ASP A 130 12.71 3.04 3.63
N LEU A 131 12.85 2.92 4.96
CA LEU A 131 11.76 2.47 5.82
C LEU A 131 10.54 3.40 5.72
N LEU A 132 10.77 4.72 5.75
CA LEU A 132 9.71 5.73 5.61
C LEU A 132 9.02 5.58 4.25
N LYS A 133 9.79 5.55 3.17
CA LYS A 133 9.30 5.40 1.80
C LYS A 133 8.46 4.11 1.65
N ASP A 134 9.01 2.97 2.06
CA ASP A 134 8.36 1.65 1.95
C ASP A 134 7.04 1.58 2.74
N ALA A 135 6.93 2.29 3.87
CA ALA A 135 5.71 2.31 4.68
C ALA A 135 4.48 2.87 3.93
N THR A 136 4.68 3.66 2.87
CA THR A 136 3.58 4.23 2.08
C THR A 136 3.59 3.85 0.60
N ASP A 137 4.75 3.63 -0.01
CA ASP A 137 4.84 3.36 -1.45
C ASP A 137 4.08 2.11 -1.85
N SER A 138 4.18 1.03 -1.08
CA SER A 138 3.39 -0.19 -1.32
C SER A 138 1.88 0.08 -1.29
N VAL A 139 1.41 1.00 -0.44
CA VAL A 139 0.00 1.40 -0.43
C VAL A 139 -0.38 2.21 -1.67
N LYS A 140 0.50 3.11 -2.13
CA LYS A 140 0.31 3.83 -3.40
C LYS A 140 0.27 2.86 -4.58
N VAL A 141 1.16 1.86 -4.63
CA VAL A 141 1.19 0.84 -5.67
C VAL A 141 -0.10 -0.01 -5.66
N ILE A 142 -0.55 -0.45 -4.48
CA ILE A 142 -1.84 -1.17 -4.33
C ILE A 142 -2.96 -0.35 -4.94
N LEU A 143 -3.09 0.92 -4.53
CA LEU A 143 -4.17 1.77 -5.00
C LEU A 143 -4.01 2.08 -6.48
N ASN A 144 -2.90 2.67 -6.91
CA ASN A 144 -2.77 3.29 -8.21
C ASN A 144 -2.46 2.30 -9.34
N GLU A 145 -1.86 1.16 -9.03
CA GLU A 145 -1.52 0.16 -10.04
C GLU A 145 -2.43 -1.05 -9.97
N HIS A 146 -2.41 -1.78 -8.85
CA HIS A 146 -3.08 -3.08 -8.72
C HIS A 146 -4.60 -2.96 -8.64
N LEU A 147 -5.09 -1.84 -8.09
CA LEU A 147 -6.50 -1.52 -8.00
C LEU A 147 -6.88 -0.31 -8.88
N SER A 148 -6.05 0.04 -9.88
CA SER A 148 -6.39 1.05 -10.92
C SER A 148 -7.79 0.83 -11.49
N GLU A 149 -8.43 1.88 -12.01
CA GLU A 149 -9.77 1.76 -12.65
C GLU A 149 -9.79 0.67 -13.73
N SER A 150 -8.71 0.58 -14.51
CA SER A 150 -8.52 -0.46 -15.52
C SER A 150 -8.46 -1.87 -14.93
N ARG A 151 -7.84 -2.04 -13.75
CA ARG A 151 -7.76 -3.32 -13.04
C ARG A 151 -9.08 -3.67 -12.36
N LEU A 152 -9.77 -2.70 -11.75
CA LEU A 152 -11.09 -2.89 -11.16
C LEU A 152 -12.09 -3.43 -12.19
N THR A 153 -12.09 -2.85 -13.39
CA THR A 153 -12.93 -3.32 -14.50
C THR A 153 -12.63 -4.79 -14.86
N LYS A 154 -11.35 -5.19 -14.83
CA LYS A 154 -10.95 -6.59 -15.07
C LYS A 154 -11.33 -7.51 -13.92
N ILE A 155 -11.27 -7.03 -12.68
CA ILE A 155 -11.63 -7.79 -11.48
C ILE A 155 -13.11 -8.17 -11.52
N ILE A 156 -14.02 -7.22 -11.74
CA ILE A 156 -15.46 -7.52 -11.81
C ILE A 156 -15.81 -8.46 -12.98
N ALA A 157 -15.08 -8.36 -14.08
CA ALA A 157 -15.29 -9.21 -15.26
C ALA A 157 -14.78 -10.66 -15.07
N SER A 158 -13.75 -10.88 -14.26
CA SER A 158 -13.00 -12.16 -14.23
C SER A 158 -12.91 -12.85 -12.88
N LYS A 159 -13.26 -12.18 -11.77
CA LYS A 159 -13.13 -12.72 -10.42
C LYS A 159 -14.50 -12.94 -9.79
N GLY A 160 -14.62 -14.04 -9.02
CA GLY A 160 -15.80 -14.34 -8.22
C GLY A 160 -15.82 -13.56 -6.91
N GLU A 161 -16.97 -13.57 -6.24
CA GLU A 161 -17.21 -12.87 -4.96
C GLU A 161 -16.11 -13.12 -3.93
N GLY A 162 -15.73 -14.37 -3.66
CA GLY A 162 -14.75 -14.68 -2.63
C GLY A 162 -13.37 -14.06 -2.85
N VAL A 163 -12.93 -13.89 -4.11
CA VAL A 163 -11.67 -13.21 -4.42
C VAL A 163 -11.79 -11.71 -4.16
N ILE A 164 -12.91 -11.10 -4.58
CA ILE A 164 -13.16 -9.67 -4.37
C ILE A 164 -13.30 -9.36 -2.87
N THR A 165 -13.98 -10.21 -2.11
CA THR A 165 -14.09 -10.11 -0.65
C THR A 165 -12.73 -10.25 0.03
N LYS A 166 -11.85 -11.14 -0.46
CA LYS A 166 -10.47 -11.25 0.05
C LYS A 166 -9.66 -9.98 -0.24
N ILE A 167 -9.76 -9.40 -1.45
CA ILE A 167 -9.10 -8.13 -1.78
C ILE A 167 -9.61 -7.01 -0.86
N ASN A 168 -10.92 -6.92 -0.63
CA ASN A 168 -11.54 -5.97 0.30
C ASN A 168 -10.94 -6.06 1.71
N PHE A 169 -10.78 -7.29 2.23
CA PHE A 169 -10.20 -7.52 3.55
C PHE A 169 -8.73 -7.09 3.62
N LEU A 170 -7.93 -7.52 2.64
CA LEU A 170 -6.51 -7.16 2.54
C LEU A 170 -6.31 -5.65 2.43
N LEU A 171 -7.19 -4.95 1.70
CA LEU A 171 -7.15 -3.50 1.58
C LEU A 171 -7.43 -2.80 2.92
N ASP A 172 -8.42 -3.26 3.70
CA ASP A 172 -8.65 -2.69 5.04
C ASP A 172 -7.47 -2.96 5.97
N GLU A 173 -6.91 -4.16 5.90
CA GLU A 173 -5.79 -4.58 6.74
C GLU A 173 -4.55 -3.72 6.47
N VAL A 174 -4.19 -3.50 5.20
CA VAL A 174 -3.02 -2.68 4.84
C VAL A 174 -3.22 -1.22 5.24
N MET A 175 -4.43 -0.66 5.09
CA MET A 175 -4.71 0.73 5.48
C MET A 175 -4.62 0.92 7.01
N ARG A 176 -5.16 -0.03 7.77
CA ARG A 176 -5.05 -0.03 9.24
C ARG A 176 -3.59 -0.11 9.69
N ILE A 177 -2.83 -1.05 9.13
CA ILE A 177 -1.42 -1.24 9.52
C ILE A 177 -0.58 -0.03 9.12
N ARG A 178 -0.82 0.56 7.95
CA ARG A 178 -0.16 1.80 7.56
C ARG A 178 -0.41 2.91 8.58
N TYR A 179 -1.66 3.10 9.00
CA TYR A 179 -2.00 4.10 10.02
C TYR A 179 -1.23 3.84 11.33
N ASP A 180 -1.23 2.60 11.82
CA ASP A 180 -0.52 2.21 13.05
C ASP A 180 1.00 2.44 12.92
N VAL A 181 1.59 2.13 11.76
CA VAL A 181 3.00 2.34 11.45
C VAL A 181 3.35 3.82 11.42
N THR A 182 2.55 4.65 10.75
CA THR A 182 2.75 6.11 10.74
C THR A 182 2.77 6.68 12.15
N LEU A 183 1.83 6.28 13.02
CA LEU A 183 1.81 6.73 14.42
C LEU A 183 3.07 6.30 15.19
N LYS A 184 3.54 5.06 15.00
CA LYS A 184 4.77 4.57 15.64
C LYS A 184 6.01 5.32 15.17
N ILE A 185 6.14 5.55 13.86
CA ILE A 185 7.24 6.33 13.27
C ILE A 185 7.25 7.75 13.86
N ILE A 186 6.10 8.43 13.87
CA ILE A 186 5.95 9.77 14.45
C ILE A 186 6.45 9.77 15.90
N LYS A 187 5.94 8.83 16.72
CA LYS A 187 6.32 8.73 18.13
C LYS A 187 7.82 8.52 18.33
N GLU A 188 8.45 7.70 17.49
CA GLU A 188 9.89 7.46 17.56
C GLU A 188 10.69 8.70 17.15
N ILE A 189 10.31 9.40 16.08
CA ILE A 189 10.94 10.68 15.68
C ILE A 189 10.86 11.69 16.83
N GLU A 190 9.70 11.82 17.47
CA GLU A 190 9.51 12.71 18.61
C GLU A 190 10.36 12.31 19.82
N ARG A 191 10.44 11.00 20.11
CA ARG A 191 11.27 10.46 21.20
C ARG A 191 12.74 10.76 20.98
N VAL A 192 13.25 10.60 19.76
CA VAL A 192 14.65 10.90 19.45
C VAL A 192 14.91 12.40 19.52
N GLN A 193 14.04 13.21 18.92
CA GLN A 193 14.17 14.67 18.93
C GLN A 193 14.21 15.24 20.36
N ALA A 194 13.37 14.73 21.27
CA ALA A 194 13.32 15.20 22.66
C ALA A 194 14.62 14.97 23.44
N LYS A 195 15.44 14.00 23.01
CA LYS A 195 16.73 13.65 23.65
C LYS A 195 17.93 14.26 22.93
N MET A 196 17.75 14.75 21.71
CA MET A 196 18.81 15.19 20.80
C MET A 196 19.73 16.29 21.36
N ASN A 197 19.23 17.14 22.26
CA ASN A 197 20.06 18.20 22.87
C ASN A 197 20.88 17.72 24.08
N ASN A 198 20.51 16.61 24.70
CA ASN A 198 21.10 16.11 25.94
C ASN A 198 21.93 14.84 25.75
N ASP A 199 21.82 14.22 24.57
CA ASP A 199 22.45 12.95 24.23
C ASP A 199 23.12 13.07 22.85
N PRO A 200 24.46 13.02 22.79
CA PRO A 200 25.18 13.19 21.53
C PRO A 200 24.99 12.00 20.59
N ASP A 201 24.52 10.86 21.08
CA ASP A 201 24.37 9.64 20.28
C ASP A 201 22.99 9.60 19.59
N VAL A 202 22.80 10.54 18.66
CA VAL A 202 21.61 10.60 17.80
C VAL A 202 21.60 9.40 16.84
N LEU A 203 22.79 8.94 16.44
CA LEU A 203 22.98 7.88 15.47
C LEU A 203 22.48 6.51 15.98
N ASP A 204 22.83 6.11 17.20
CA ASP A 204 22.29 4.89 17.82
C ASP A 204 20.75 4.97 17.94
N LYS A 205 20.22 6.14 18.31
CA LYS A 205 18.78 6.31 18.49
C LYS A 205 18.00 6.19 17.19
N LEU A 206 18.52 6.79 16.11
CA LEU A 206 17.95 6.65 14.78
C LEU A 206 18.04 5.21 14.31
N SER A 207 19.19 4.55 14.52
CA SER A 207 19.40 3.14 14.19
C SER A 207 18.36 2.22 14.82
N ASN A 208 17.98 2.50 16.06
CA ASN A 208 16.97 1.73 16.77
C ASN A 208 15.55 1.90 16.21
N ILE A 209 15.23 3.00 15.50
CA ILE A 209 13.91 3.19 14.86
C ILE A 209 13.67 2.12 13.78
N PHE A 210 14.70 1.81 13.01
CA PHE A 210 14.63 0.91 11.86
C PHE A 210 15.31 -0.45 12.10
N ALA A 211 15.51 -0.83 13.36
CA ALA A 211 16.05 -2.13 13.71
C ALA A 211 15.28 -3.25 12.99
N GLU A 212 16.00 -4.23 12.42
CA GLU A 212 15.40 -5.31 11.62
C GLU A 212 14.43 -6.18 12.42
N SER A 213 14.69 -6.34 13.72
CA SER A 213 13.80 -7.01 14.68
C SER A 213 12.72 -6.09 15.26
N GLY A 214 12.66 -4.84 14.79
CA GLY A 214 11.77 -3.81 15.30
C GLY A 214 10.34 -3.97 14.77
N GLU A 215 9.37 -3.60 15.61
CA GLU A 215 7.95 -3.70 15.27
C GLU A 215 7.57 -2.89 14.02
N ILE A 216 8.22 -1.73 13.82
CA ILE A 216 8.00 -0.87 12.64
C ILE A 216 8.42 -1.61 11.37
N LYS A 217 9.65 -2.14 11.32
CA LYS A 217 10.15 -2.90 10.16
C LYS A 217 9.29 -4.12 9.85
N HIS A 218 8.89 -4.88 10.88
CA HIS A 218 7.96 -6.00 10.71
C HIS A 218 6.62 -5.59 10.10
N SER A 219 6.07 -4.45 10.53
CA SER A 219 4.81 -3.94 10.02
C SER A 219 4.93 -3.44 8.57
N VAL A 220 6.04 -2.78 8.22
CA VAL A 220 6.33 -2.38 6.83
C VAL A 220 6.49 -3.61 5.94
N ASN A 221 7.21 -4.64 6.39
CA ASN A 221 7.32 -5.90 5.65
C ASN A 221 5.96 -6.58 5.46
N PHE A 222 5.06 -6.47 6.44
CA PHE A 222 3.69 -6.96 6.30
C PHE A 222 2.90 -6.18 5.23
N ILE A 223 3.00 -4.85 5.21
CA ILE A 223 2.39 -4.01 4.16
C ILE A 223 2.85 -4.50 2.77
N ASN A 224 4.16 -4.72 2.60
CA ASN A 224 4.74 -5.21 1.35
C ASN A 224 4.20 -6.60 0.98
N ASN A 225 4.06 -7.50 1.95
CA ASN A 225 3.48 -8.84 1.72
C ASN A 225 2.02 -8.75 1.26
N VAL A 226 1.21 -7.91 1.90
CA VAL A 226 -0.19 -7.69 1.49
C VAL A 226 -0.26 -7.09 0.08
N ALA A 227 0.65 -6.16 -0.26
CA ALA A 227 0.74 -5.62 -1.61
C ALA A 227 0.95 -6.74 -2.65
N SER A 228 1.91 -7.64 -2.41
CA SER A 228 2.15 -8.79 -3.29
C SER A 228 0.95 -9.76 -3.37
N GLN A 229 0.21 -9.95 -2.28
CA GLN A 229 -1.01 -10.75 -2.31
C GLN A 229 -2.10 -10.11 -3.17
N ILE A 230 -2.33 -8.80 -3.01
CA ILE A 230 -3.29 -8.07 -3.84
C ILE A 230 -2.86 -8.10 -5.31
N GLU A 231 -1.57 -7.89 -5.61
CA GLU A 231 -1.04 -8.02 -6.97
C GLU A 231 -1.40 -9.39 -7.57
N SER A 232 -1.11 -10.47 -6.85
CA SER A 232 -1.42 -11.84 -7.30
C SER A 232 -2.90 -12.04 -7.60
N LEU A 233 -3.78 -11.54 -6.73
CA LEU A 233 -5.24 -11.68 -6.88
C LEU A 233 -5.81 -10.85 -8.04
N THR A 234 -5.14 -9.75 -8.40
CA THR A 234 -5.56 -8.78 -9.42
C THR A 234 -4.92 -9.01 -10.79
N ARG A 235 -3.99 -9.96 -10.91
CA ARG A 235 -3.48 -10.41 -12.21
C ARG A 235 -4.61 -11.08 -13.03
N PRO A 236 -4.69 -10.80 -14.36
CA PRO A 236 -5.60 -11.52 -15.24
C PRO A 236 -5.17 -12.99 -15.26
N PHE A 237 -6.13 -13.89 -15.46
CA PHE A 237 -5.76 -15.24 -15.87
C PHE A 237 -5.11 -15.15 -17.25
N ALA A 238 -3.90 -15.69 -17.39
CA ALA A 238 -3.23 -15.86 -18.68
C ALA A 238 -3.96 -16.90 -19.53
#